data_AF-N1WYR7-F1
#
_entry.id   AF-N1WYR7-F1
#
_cell.length_a   1.000
_cell.length_b   1.000
_cell.length_c   1.000
_cell.angle_alpha   90.00
_cell.angle_beta   90.00
_cell.angle_gamma   90.00
#
_symmetry.space_group_name_H-M   'P 1'
#
loop_
_entity.id
_entity.type
_entity.pdbx_description
1 polymer ?
#
loop_
_entity_poly.entity_id
_entity_poly.type
_entity_poly.pdbx_seq_one_letter_code
_entity_poly.pdbx_strand_id
1 'polypeptide(L)'
;MKNKTKLFVLAVFILVGGYFLINIFIGKLTYNVGGQRGYSKSLIESKERDVFVKKLNHKITPNSLKLNSNYAFFIERGFNYGNNSIFVTDSLIGNNQDSPYQLIYGCINPCKKFKSCNYDCDKEKYIHRDTLVLLESSSAFKLELENDFIRDTITYDILYNTLQSYKVDTIGKIKVWDSKILN
;
A
#
# COMPACT_ATOMS: atom_id res chain seq x y z
N MET A 1 -19.70 -59.82 8.45
CA MET A 1 -18.77 -58.81 9.01
C MET A 1 -18.22 -57.82 7.98
N LYS A 2 -17.74 -58.26 6.80
CA LYS A 2 -17.08 -57.39 5.79
C LYS A 2 -17.88 -56.14 5.34
N ASN A 3 -19.21 -56.24 5.18
CA ASN A 3 -20.01 -55.09 4.71
C ASN A 3 -20.26 -54.03 5.80
N LYS A 4 -20.37 -54.43 7.07
CA LYS A 4 -20.52 -53.49 8.19
C LYS A 4 -19.22 -52.71 8.44
N THR A 5 -18.07 -53.36 8.28
CA THR A 5 -16.76 -52.70 8.38
C THR A 5 -16.52 -51.70 7.25
N LYS A 6 -16.92 -52.01 6.00
CA LYS A 6 -16.85 -51.06 4.88
C LYS A 6 -17.73 -49.82 5.10
N LEU A 7 -18.94 -50.01 5.61
CA LEU A 7 -19.86 -48.91 5.90
C LEU A 7 -19.31 -48.00 7.00
N PHE A 8 -18.71 -48.59 8.04
CA PHE A 8 -18.07 -47.85 9.13
C PHE A 8 -16.87 -47.03 8.65
N VAL A 9 -15.99 -47.61 7.81
CA VAL A 9 -14.84 -46.89 7.25
C VAL A 9 -15.29 -45.72 6.36
N LEU A 10 -16.33 -45.90 5.55
CA LEU A 10 -16.89 -44.83 4.73
C LEU A 10 -17.46 -43.69 5.59
N ALA A 11 -18.18 -44.02 6.65
CA ALA A 11 -18.73 -43.02 7.57
C ALA A 11 -17.62 -42.19 8.26
N VAL A 12 -16.51 -42.82 8.66
CA VAL A 12 -15.34 -42.13 9.21
C VAL A 12 -14.70 -41.20 8.17
N PHE A 13 -14.56 -41.64 6.92
CA PHE A 13 -14.03 -40.79 5.84
C PHE A 13 -14.91 -39.56 5.57
N ILE A 14 -16.24 -39.72 5.60
CA ILE A 14 -17.18 -38.59 5.41
C ILE A 14 -17.09 -37.61 6.59
N LEU A 15 -16.99 -38.10 7.82
CA LEU A 15 -16.86 -37.24 9.00
C LEU A 15 -15.54 -36.49 9.02
N VAL A 16 -14.43 -37.16 8.73
CA VAL A 16 -13.09 -36.53 8.66
C VAL A 16 -13.03 -35.55 7.50
N GLY A 17 -13.48 -35.95 6.30
CA GLY A 17 -13.52 -35.07 5.13
C GLY A 17 -14.43 -33.86 5.32
N GLY A 18 -15.61 -34.06 5.92
CA GLY A 18 -16.54 -32.99 6.28
C GLY A 18 -15.94 -32.02 7.31
N TYR A 19 -15.24 -32.52 8.33
CA TYR A 19 -14.54 -31.70 9.32
C TYR A 19 -13.44 -30.83 8.69
N PHE A 20 -12.66 -31.37 7.75
CA PHE A 20 -11.64 -30.60 7.03
C PHE A 20 -12.26 -29.53 6.12
N LEU A 21 -13.33 -29.84 5.40
CA LEU A 21 -14.04 -28.87 4.55
C LEU A 21 -14.62 -27.73 5.38
N ILE A 22 -15.28 -28.03 6.50
CA ILE A 22 -15.83 -27.00 7.41
C ILE A 22 -14.73 -26.08 7.93
N ASN A 23 -13.57 -26.61 8.34
CA ASN A 23 -12.46 -25.79 8.81
C ASN A 23 -11.84 -24.91 7.71
N ILE A 24 -11.79 -25.38 6.46
CA ILE A 24 -11.35 -24.56 5.31
C ILE A 24 -12.34 -23.42 5.07
N PHE A 25 -13.64 -23.66 5.16
CA PHE A 25 -14.66 -22.62 4.99
C PHE A 25 -14.68 -21.62 6.15
N ILE A 26 -14.57 -22.08 7.40
CA ILE A 26 -14.54 -21.22 8.58
C ILE A 26 -13.25 -20.40 8.62
N GLY A 27 -12.09 -20.99 8.33
CA GLY A 27 -10.80 -20.26 8.30
C GLY A 27 -10.74 -19.16 7.23
N LYS A 28 -11.57 -19.26 6.17
CA LYS A 28 -11.73 -18.23 5.13
C LYS A 28 -12.72 -17.13 5.53
N LEU A 29 -13.59 -17.39 6.51
CA LEU A 29 -14.61 -16.47 7.04
C LEU A 29 -14.20 -15.76 8.34
N THR A 30 -13.12 -16.18 9.02
CA THR A 30 -12.72 -15.64 10.33
C THR A 30 -11.52 -14.70 10.31
N TYR A 31 -10.87 -14.47 9.17
CA TYR A 31 -9.92 -13.36 9.06
C TYR A 31 -10.70 -12.05 8.87
N ASN A 32 -11.12 -11.46 9.99
CA ASN A 32 -11.52 -10.06 10.05
C ASN A 32 -10.29 -9.21 9.72
N VAL A 33 -10.18 -8.76 8.47
CA VAL A 33 -9.23 -7.72 8.09
C VAL A 33 -9.85 -6.32 8.31
N GLY A 34 -11.03 -6.29 8.91
CA GLY A 34 -12.06 -5.28 8.74
C GLY A 34 -12.02 -4.03 9.59
N GLY A 35 -12.19 -2.88 8.93
CA GLY A 35 -12.55 -1.62 9.58
C GLY A 35 -11.38 -0.66 9.82
N GLN A 36 -10.15 -1.09 9.56
CA GLN A 36 -9.00 -0.19 9.59
C GLN A 36 -8.91 0.60 8.28
N ARG A 37 -8.53 1.87 8.42
CA ARG A 37 -8.25 2.75 7.29
C ARG A 37 -7.11 2.19 6.46
N GLY A 38 -7.42 1.88 5.21
CA GLY A 38 -6.47 1.39 4.23
C GLY A 38 -5.69 2.50 3.54
N TYR A 39 -4.68 2.07 2.79
CA TYR A 39 -3.97 2.91 1.84
C TYR A 39 -3.47 2.08 0.67
N SER A 40 -3.34 2.70 -0.49
CA SER A 40 -2.78 2.04 -1.68
C SER A 40 -1.26 2.10 -1.64
N LYS A 41 -0.59 1.00 -1.98
CA LYS A 41 0.88 0.96 -2.08
C LYS A 41 1.38 1.54 -3.40
N SER A 42 0.50 1.64 -4.39
CA SER A 42 0.80 2.13 -5.73
C SER A 42 -0.32 2.96 -6.32
N LEU A 43 0.02 3.77 -7.33
CA LEU A 43 -0.93 4.56 -8.09
C LEU A 43 -1.91 3.66 -8.86
N ILE A 44 -1.44 2.53 -9.40
CA ILE A 44 -2.31 1.56 -10.08
C ILE A 44 -3.33 0.96 -9.10
N GLU A 45 -2.87 0.51 -7.91
CA GLU A 45 -3.79 -0.02 -6.89
C GLU A 45 -4.84 1.02 -6.48
N SER A 46 -4.43 2.28 -6.31
CA SER A 46 -5.34 3.39 -5.99
C SER A 46 -6.43 3.60 -7.04
N LYS A 47 -6.08 3.43 -8.32
CA LYS A 47 -7.03 3.49 -9.44
C LYS A 47 -7.92 2.25 -9.52
N GLU A 48 -7.38 1.06 -9.33
CA GLU A 48 -8.14 -0.21 -9.33
C GLU A 48 -9.19 -0.24 -8.22
N ARG A 49 -8.89 0.39 -7.08
CA ARG A 49 -9.80 0.56 -5.95
C ARG A 49 -10.79 1.72 -6.11
N ASP A 50 -10.72 2.46 -7.22
CA ASP A 50 -11.48 3.69 -7.43
C ASP A 50 -11.37 4.68 -6.25
N VAL A 51 -10.17 4.88 -5.72
CA VAL A 51 -9.90 5.88 -4.67
C VAL A 51 -8.95 6.97 -5.14
N PHE A 52 -8.28 6.81 -6.27
CA PHE A 52 -7.37 7.79 -6.82
C PHE A 52 -8.07 9.14 -7.09
N VAL A 53 -7.48 10.23 -6.61
CA VAL A 53 -7.95 11.61 -6.89
C VAL A 53 -7.05 12.26 -7.94
N LYS A 54 -5.77 12.45 -7.63
CA LYS A 54 -4.83 13.15 -8.52
C LYS A 54 -3.38 12.88 -8.19
N LYS A 55 -2.51 13.10 -9.17
CA LYS A 55 -1.05 13.10 -9.02
C LYS A 55 -0.56 14.49 -8.63
N LEU A 56 0.45 14.57 -7.76
CA LEU A 56 1.03 15.82 -7.27
C LEU A 56 2.36 16.13 -7.94
N ASN A 57 2.73 17.42 -7.91
CA ASN A 57 4.04 17.89 -8.34
C ASN A 57 5.05 17.74 -7.20
N HIS A 58 6.32 17.57 -7.55
CA HIS A 58 7.38 17.56 -6.57
C HIS A 58 8.70 18.13 -7.11
N LYS A 59 9.57 18.57 -6.20
CA LYS A 59 10.93 19.03 -6.49
C LYS A 59 11.86 18.61 -5.37
N ILE A 60 13.03 18.10 -5.76
CA ILE A 60 14.07 17.65 -4.84
C ILE A 60 15.18 18.70 -4.80
N THR A 61 15.80 18.89 -3.65
CA THR A 61 16.97 19.75 -3.47
C THR A 61 17.97 19.03 -2.56
N PRO A 62 19.27 18.94 -2.93
CA PRO A 62 19.90 19.46 -4.15
C PRO A 62 19.57 18.65 -5.42
N ASN A 63 19.79 19.24 -6.59
CA ASN A 63 19.49 18.61 -7.91
C ASN A 63 20.32 17.35 -8.20
N SER A 64 21.39 17.11 -7.43
CA SER A 64 22.15 15.87 -7.48
C SER A 64 21.35 14.66 -6.98
N LEU A 65 20.32 14.88 -6.17
CA LEU A 65 19.44 13.84 -5.67
C LEU A 65 18.25 13.66 -6.62
N LYS A 66 17.95 12.40 -6.97
CA LYS A 66 16.82 12.04 -7.83
C LYS A 66 16.00 10.94 -7.17
N LEU A 67 14.67 11.14 -7.16
CA LEU A 67 13.72 10.07 -6.84
C LEU A 67 13.68 9.10 -8.01
N ASN A 68 13.37 7.84 -7.70
CA ASN A 68 13.10 6.85 -8.72
C ASN A 68 11.90 7.31 -9.58
N SER A 69 12.07 7.30 -10.91
CA SER A 69 11.01 7.71 -11.85
C SER A 69 9.76 6.83 -11.78
N ASN A 70 9.85 5.63 -11.21
CA ASN A 70 8.71 4.75 -10.93
C ASN A 70 7.98 5.09 -9.62
N TYR A 71 8.25 6.23 -8.98
CA TYR A 71 7.54 6.68 -7.78
C TYR A 71 6.84 8.01 -8.02
N ALA A 72 5.75 8.22 -7.30
CA ALA A 72 4.95 9.44 -7.38
C ALA A 72 4.33 9.79 -6.04
N PHE A 73 4.10 11.09 -5.86
CA PHE A 73 3.17 11.61 -4.86
C PHE A 73 1.79 11.73 -5.49
N PHE A 74 0.75 11.26 -4.81
CA PHE A 74 -0.63 11.36 -5.25
C PHE A 74 -1.58 11.46 -4.07
N ILE A 75 -2.78 12.01 -4.32
CA ILE A 75 -3.87 12.03 -3.36
C ILE A 75 -4.86 10.93 -3.73
N GLU A 76 -5.33 10.23 -2.71
CA GLU A 76 -6.46 9.32 -2.81
C GLU A 76 -7.51 9.63 -1.74
N ARG A 77 -8.74 9.19 -2.03
CA ARG A 77 -9.84 9.11 -1.07
C ARG A 77 -9.44 8.12 0.02
N GLY A 78 -9.65 8.49 1.27
CA GLY A 78 -9.59 7.55 2.38
C GLY A 78 -10.60 6.43 2.18
N PHE A 79 -10.22 5.21 2.53
CA PHE A 79 -11.09 4.05 2.47
C PHE A 79 -10.79 3.11 3.64
N ASN A 80 -11.75 2.27 4.01
CA ASN A 80 -11.51 1.13 4.89
C ASN A 80 -11.42 -0.15 4.08
N TYR A 81 -10.58 -1.10 4.53
CA TYR A 81 -10.68 -2.45 4.02
C TYR A 81 -11.98 -3.08 4.48
N GLY A 82 -12.66 -3.77 3.57
CA GLY A 82 -13.91 -4.45 3.85
C GLY A 82 -13.72 -5.52 4.92
N ASN A 83 -14.78 -5.77 5.70
CA ASN A 83 -14.66 -6.55 6.93
C ASN A 83 -14.04 -7.95 6.76
N ASN A 84 -14.31 -8.55 5.61
CA ASN A 84 -13.89 -9.90 5.26
C ASN A 84 -12.92 -9.95 4.06
N SER A 85 -12.49 -8.80 3.53
CA SER A 85 -11.66 -8.77 2.31
C SER A 85 -10.90 -7.46 2.14
N ILE A 86 -9.57 -7.56 1.96
CA ILE A 86 -8.71 -6.44 1.55
C ILE A 86 -8.99 -5.92 0.14
N PHE A 87 -9.78 -6.64 -0.66
CA PHE A 87 -10.14 -6.26 -2.02
C PHE A 87 -11.45 -5.48 -2.09
N VAL A 88 -12.23 -5.47 -1.01
CA VAL A 88 -13.42 -4.65 -0.88
C VAL A 88 -13.01 -3.37 -0.17
N THR A 89 -13.48 -2.23 -0.68
CA THR A 89 -13.14 -0.90 -0.16
C THR A 89 -14.40 -0.09 0.05
N ASP A 90 -14.56 0.40 1.27
CA ASP A 90 -15.64 1.33 1.62
C ASP A 90 -15.05 2.74 1.69
N SER A 91 -15.58 3.69 0.90
CA SER A 91 -15.08 5.06 0.89
C SER A 91 -15.39 5.77 2.20
N LEU A 92 -14.44 6.59 2.68
CA LEU A 92 -14.60 7.42 3.86
C LEU A 92 -15.23 8.79 3.55
N ILE A 93 -15.42 9.10 2.27
CA ILE A 93 -16.09 10.34 1.84
C ILE A 93 -17.59 10.21 2.05
N GLY A 94 -18.17 11.19 2.73
CA GLY A 94 -19.60 11.23 3.08
C GLY A 94 -19.93 10.64 4.46
N ASN A 95 -18.97 10.01 5.15
CA ASN A 95 -19.16 9.38 6.46
C ASN A 95 -18.65 10.22 7.66
N ASN A 96 -18.44 11.55 7.50
CA ASN A 96 -18.00 12.45 8.57
C ASN A 96 -16.75 11.97 9.34
N GLN A 97 -15.67 11.67 8.61
CA GLN A 97 -14.35 11.51 9.22
C GLN A 97 -13.52 12.76 8.98
N ASP A 98 -12.84 13.24 10.02
CA ASP A 98 -12.11 14.52 10.04
C ASP A 98 -11.11 14.65 8.89
N SER A 99 -10.58 13.54 8.36
CA SER A 99 -9.64 13.54 7.22
C SER A 99 -10.01 12.51 6.14
N PRO A 100 -10.93 12.82 5.22
CA PRO A 100 -11.44 11.85 4.25
C PRO A 100 -10.51 11.60 3.05
N TYR A 101 -9.35 12.27 2.98
CA TYR A 101 -8.34 12.10 1.94
C TYR A 101 -6.98 11.72 2.54
N GLN A 102 -6.06 11.28 1.69
CA GLN A 102 -4.68 11.01 2.08
C GLN A 102 -3.70 11.24 0.93
N LEU A 103 -2.56 11.85 1.25
CA LEU A 103 -1.39 11.95 0.39
C LEU A 103 -0.54 10.71 0.56
N ILE A 104 -0.20 10.10 -0.57
CA ILE A 104 0.56 8.86 -0.67
C ILE A 104 1.83 9.11 -1.49
N TYR A 105 2.97 8.65 -0.96
CA TYR A 105 4.17 8.41 -1.76
C TYR A 105 4.28 6.92 -2.07
N GLY A 106 4.01 6.55 -3.33
CA GLY A 106 3.96 5.14 -3.73
C GLY A 106 4.52 4.93 -5.13
N CYS A 107 4.73 3.66 -5.50
CA CYS A 107 5.17 3.36 -6.85
C CYS A 107 4.05 3.62 -7.87
N ILE A 108 4.43 3.98 -9.09
CA ILE A 108 3.47 4.19 -10.19
C ILE A 108 2.96 2.83 -10.65
N ASN A 109 3.88 1.91 -10.97
CA ASN A 109 3.55 0.57 -11.42
C ASN A 109 4.27 -0.47 -10.53
N PRO A 110 3.55 -1.21 -9.67
CA PRO A 110 4.14 -2.28 -8.88
C PRO A 110 4.47 -3.47 -9.77
N CYS A 111 5.56 -4.17 -9.46
CA CYS A 111 5.91 -5.34 -10.25
C CYS A 111 4.88 -6.45 -10.05
N LYS A 112 4.15 -6.85 -11.11
CA LYS A 112 3.05 -7.84 -11.04
C LYS A 112 3.46 -9.15 -10.36
N LYS A 113 4.70 -9.61 -10.60
CA LYS A 113 5.23 -10.86 -10.05
C LYS A 113 5.43 -10.82 -8.53
N PHE A 114 5.85 -9.68 -7.99
CA PHE A 114 6.23 -9.54 -6.58
C PHE A 114 5.27 -8.68 -5.77
N LYS A 115 4.25 -8.05 -6.42
CA LYS A 115 3.37 -7.03 -5.83
C LYS A 115 4.15 -6.01 -4.98
N SER A 116 5.35 -5.68 -5.44
CA SER A 116 6.34 -4.91 -4.69
C SER A 116 6.88 -3.78 -5.55
N CYS A 117 7.10 -2.64 -4.90
CA CYS A 117 7.71 -1.45 -5.48
C CYS A 117 9.25 -1.52 -5.47
N ASN A 118 9.86 -2.56 -4.88
CA ASN A 118 11.31 -2.70 -4.73
C ASN A 118 12.00 -3.29 -5.97
N TYR A 119 11.25 -3.76 -6.97
CA TYR A 119 11.79 -4.45 -8.13
C TYR A 119 11.32 -3.79 -9.41
N ASP A 120 12.27 -3.39 -10.26
CA ASP A 120 11.98 -3.02 -11.65
C ASP A 120 11.58 -4.29 -12.40
N CYS A 121 10.36 -4.29 -12.94
CA CYS A 121 9.73 -5.49 -13.50
C CYS A 121 10.27 -5.81 -14.91
N ASP A 122 10.90 -4.85 -15.56
CA ASP A 122 11.41 -4.95 -16.93
C ASP A 122 12.94 -5.15 -17.00
N LYS A 123 13.62 -5.20 -15.85
CA LYS A 123 15.08 -5.35 -15.79
C LYS A 123 15.49 -6.29 -14.67
N GLU A 124 15.98 -7.47 -15.04
CA GLU A 124 16.79 -8.36 -14.17
C GLU A 124 18.14 -7.73 -13.74
N LYS A 125 18.30 -6.41 -13.86
CA LYS A 125 19.50 -5.70 -13.44
C LYS A 125 19.20 -4.94 -12.17
N TYR A 126 19.74 -5.45 -11.07
CA TYR A 126 20.11 -4.67 -9.90
C TYR A 126 20.74 -3.34 -10.36
N ILE A 127 19.98 -2.25 -10.35
CA ILE A 127 20.52 -0.90 -10.45
C ILE A 127 20.10 -0.15 -9.19
N HIS A 128 20.65 -0.58 -8.06
CA HIS A 128 20.85 0.31 -6.92
C HIS A 128 22.30 0.73 -6.93
N ARG A 129 22.62 1.83 -7.61
CA ARG A 129 23.84 2.57 -7.29
C ARG A 129 23.59 4.05 -7.01
N ASP A 130 22.63 4.70 -7.68
CA ASP A 130 22.48 6.17 -7.51
C ASP A 130 21.06 6.69 -7.29
N THR A 131 20.06 5.81 -7.12
CA THR A 131 18.68 6.24 -6.89
C THR A 131 18.38 6.22 -5.39
N LEU A 132 18.17 7.40 -4.80
CA LEU A 132 17.71 7.53 -3.42
C LEU A 132 16.32 6.91 -3.30
N VAL A 133 16.26 5.76 -2.63
CA VAL A 133 15.02 5.29 -2.01
C VAL A 133 14.92 6.07 -0.71
N LEU A 134 13.89 6.90 -0.56
CA LEU A 134 13.55 7.46 0.75
C LEU A 134 13.51 6.31 1.75
N LEU A 135 14.49 6.28 2.65
CA LEU A 135 14.61 5.26 3.67
C LEU A 135 13.54 5.51 4.72
N GLU A 136 12.34 4.98 4.49
CA GLU A 136 11.64 4.25 5.54
C GLU A 136 11.12 2.94 4.94
N SER A 137 11.66 1.86 5.47
CA SER A 137 11.37 0.49 5.11
C SER A 137 9.86 0.23 5.03
N SER A 138 9.39 -0.15 3.84
CA SER A 138 8.21 -1.00 3.59
C SER A 138 6.79 -0.42 3.55
N SER A 139 6.56 0.89 3.67
CA SER A 139 5.21 1.43 3.52
C SER A 139 5.22 2.78 2.82
N ALA A 140 4.25 3.00 1.95
CA ALA A 140 4.02 4.31 1.36
C ALA A 140 3.91 5.37 2.48
N PHE A 141 4.59 6.51 2.34
CA PHE A 141 4.36 7.62 3.27
C PHE A 141 2.90 8.06 3.12
N LYS A 142 2.20 8.14 4.24
CA LYS A 142 0.79 8.53 4.30
C LYS A 142 0.65 9.78 5.16
N LEU A 143 0.04 10.82 4.61
CA LEU A 143 -0.43 11.98 5.35
C LEU A 143 -1.94 12.11 5.15
N GLU A 144 -2.71 12.18 6.22
CA GLU A 144 -4.16 12.35 6.15
C GLU A 144 -4.52 13.81 5.87
N LEU A 145 -5.57 14.02 5.08
CA LEU A 145 -5.98 15.33 4.60
C LEU A 145 -7.49 15.51 4.78
N GLU A 146 -7.89 16.69 5.24
CA GLU A 146 -9.30 17.11 5.32
C GLU A 146 -9.90 17.33 3.93
N ASN A 147 -9.08 17.77 2.98
CA ASN A 147 -9.49 18.15 1.63
C ASN A 147 -8.72 17.37 0.56
N ASP A 148 -9.26 17.33 -0.64
CA ASP A 148 -8.67 16.64 -1.80
C ASP A 148 -7.47 17.39 -2.40
N PHE A 149 -7.03 18.48 -1.79
CA PHE A 149 -5.97 19.37 -2.25
C PHE A 149 -5.06 19.78 -1.09
N ILE A 150 -3.85 20.19 -1.44
CA ILE A 150 -2.91 20.80 -0.50
C ILE A 150 -3.00 22.32 -0.69
N ARG A 151 -3.17 23.07 0.40
CA ARG A 151 -3.23 24.54 0.37
C ARG A 151 -1.87 25.18 0.08
N ASP A 152 -0.80 24.53 0.51
CA ASP A 152 0.57 25.00 0.38
C ASP A 152 1.51 23.84 0.00
N THR A 153 2.81 24.05 0.08
CA THR A 153 3.84 23.06 -0.20
C THR A 153 4.16 22.24 1.04
N ILE A 154 4.06 20.92 0.95
CA ILE A 154 4.56 20.01 1.98
C ILE A 154 6.05 19.77 1.74
N THR A 155 6.86 19.82 2.79
CA THR A 155 8.30 19.58 2.70
C THR A 155 8.69 18.38 3.54
N TYR A 156 9.44 17.45 2.94
CA TYR A 156 10.03 16.29 3.59
C TYR A 156 11.54 16.42 3.59
N ASP A 157 12.18 16.09 4.71
CA ASP A 157 13.64 15.99 4.78
C ASP A 157 14.10 14.62 4.26
N ILE A 158 15.17 14.61 3.46
CA ILE A 158 15.80 13.38 2.97
C ILE A 158 16.91 13.04 3.94
N LEU A 159 16.78 11.87 4.56
CA LEU A 159 17.69 11.40 5.58
C LEU A 159 18.65 10.36 4.99
N TYR A 160 19.93 10.48 5.35
CA TYR A 160 20.93 9.46 5.07
C TYR A 160 21.31 8.78 6.38
N ASN A 161 21.08 7.47 6.45
CA ASN A 161 21.48 6.65 7.58
C ASN A 161 22.66 5.78 7.17
N THR A 162 23.78 5.92 7.88
CA THR A 162 24.91 5.00 7.75
C THR A 162 24.75 3.89 8.78
N LEU A 163 24.77 2.62 8.35
CA LEU A 163 24.63 1.47 9.25
C LEU A 163 25.63 1.44 10.43
N GLN A 164 26.68 2.27 10.39
CA GLN A 164 27.76 2.32 11.39
C GLN A 164 27.62 3.45 12.42
N SER A 165 26.72 4.42 12.21
CA SER A 165 26.46 5.45 13.20
C SER A 165 24.96 5.69 13.23
N TYR A 166 24.32 5.61 14.39
CA TYR A 166 22.91 5.99 14.58
C TYR A 166 22.65 7.50 14.33
N LYS A 167 23.54 8.17 13.61
CA LYS A 167 23.49 9.56 13.24
C LYS A 167 22.73 9.67 11.93
N VAL A 168 21.66 10.45 11.98
CA VAL A 168 20.78 10.70 10.86
C VAL A 168 21.08 12.12 10.38
N ASP A 169 21.75 12.24 9.24
CA ASP A 169 22.04 13.54 8.63
C ASP A 169 21.01 13.83 7.53
N THR A 170 20.50 15.07 7.50
CA THR A 170 19.64 15.54 6.41
C THR A 170 20.49 15.90 5.21
N ILE A 171 20.30 15.19 4.10
CA ILE A 171 21.09 15.37 2.87
C ILE A 171 20.33 16.14 1.78
N GLY A 172 19.04 16.40 1.98
CA GLY A 172 18.22 17.13 1.03
C GLY A 172 16.78 17.31 1.51
N LYS A 173 15.95 17.88 0.64
CA LYS A 173 14.52 18.09 0.88
C LYS A 173 13.70 17.76 -0.37
N ILE A 174 12.47 17.33 -0.15
CA ILE A 174 11.46 17.12 -1.19
C ILE A 174 10.30 18.05 -0.89
N LYS A 175 9.99 18.93 -1.84
CA LYS A 175 8.80 19.77 -1.83
C LYS A 175 7.72 19.10 -2.67
N VAL A 176 6.51 19.02 -2.15
CA VAL A 176 5.34 18.42 -2.80
C VAL A 176 4.19 19.42 -2.78
N TRP A 177 3.54 19.65 -3.92
CA TRP A 177 2.47 20.66 -4.02
C TRP A 177 1.42 20.28 -5.06
N ASP A 178 0.26 20.90 -4.93
CA ASP A 178 -0.83 20.83 -5.89
C ASP A 178 -0.55 21.76 -7.09
N SER A 179 -0.89 21.33 -8.32
CA SER A 179 -0.74 22.17 -9.51
C SER A 179 -1.58 23.45 -9.46
N LYS A 180 -2.62 23.50 -8.62
CA LYS A 180 -3.46 24.68 -8.43
C LYS A 180 -2.81 25.81 -7.61
N ILE A 181 -1.62 25.63 -7.04
CA ILE A 181 -0.89 26.69 -6.29
C ILE A 181 -0.06 27.57 -7.24
N LEU A 182 -0.67 28.05 -8.31
CA LEU A 182 -0.13 29.13 -9.14
C LEU A 182 -1.19 30.22 -9.24
N ASN A 183 -1.28 31.04 -8.19
CA ASN A 183 -1.86 32.39 -8.22
C ASN A 183 -1.00 33.26 -7.32
#